data_AF-A0AAV1AXN9-F1
#
_entry.id   AF-A0AAV1AXN9-F1
#
_cell.length_a   1.000
_cell.length_b   1.000
_cell.length_c   1.000
_cell.angle_alpha   90.00
_cell.angle_beta   90.00
_cell.angle_gamma   90.00
#
_symmetry.space_group_name_H-M   'P 1'
#
loop_
_entity.id
_entity.type
_entity.pdbx_description
1 polymer ?
#
loop_
_entity_poly.entity_id
_entity_poly.type
_entity_poly.pdbx_seq_one_letter_code
_entity_poly.pdbx_strand_id
1 'polypeptide(L)'
;MEPTDKEEKVVFVIDDRSTSDVVVRLRTQEGREEWMYCHSVILVKSCKYFADRLSENWPTCQILGSRNCVDVNCQESDFDYYVNVIRFLYIVDDDGLVDDLWHGVRNNLGILQVAVELDCPKIVAACVSYLEAMTWEESEEEEILKIVPRMGLQAEPILARLQPVDEIAVRNVFLSALRFVTSSPPLAMNDLKSSAQEQLDYMLSEDDDVPLLIADDKIKLENRILKQGMSRCFDPI
;
A
#
# COMPACT_ATOMS: atom_id res chain seq x y z
N MET A 1 8.18 44.22 -25.35
CA MET A 1 7.07 43.27 -25.62
C MET A 1 7.75 41.93 -25.78
N GLU A 2 7.98 41.24 -24.66
CA GLU A 2 8.55 39.89 -24.68
C GLU A 2 7.44 38.89 -25.01
N PRO A 3 7.70 37.88 -25.86
CA PRO A 3 6.73 36.83 -26.11
C PRO A 3 6.68 35.95 -24.87
N THR A 4 5.50 35.88 -24.25
CA THR A 4 5.21 34.87 -23.24
C THR A 4 4.92 33.58 -24.00
N ASP A 5 5.94 32.75 -24.19
CA ASP A 5 5.76 31.36 -24.59
C ASP A 5 4.96 30.66 -23.48
N LYS A 6 3.66 30.52 -23.71
CA LYS A 6 2.82 29.62 -22.95
C LYS A 6 3.11 28.23 -23.50
N GLU A 7 3.97 27.47 -22.83
CA GLU A 7 4.09 26.04 -23.07
C GLU A 7 2.71 25.40 -22.88
N GLU A 8 2.06 25.02 -23.98
CA GLU A 8 0.89 24.15 -23.93
C GLU A 8 1.35 22.80 -23.37
N LYS A 9 0.88 22.45 -22.17
CA LYS A 9 1.08 21.11 -21.59
C LYS A 9 0.41 20.10 -22.54
N VAL A 10 1.22 19.39 -23.32
CA VAL A 10 0.72 18.34 -24.21
C VAL A 10 0.09 17.25 -23.34
N VAL A 11 -1.22 17.03 -23.52
CA VAL A 11 -1.95 15.98 -22.82
C VAL A 11 -1.91 14.73 -23.68
N PHE A 12 -1.32 13.67 -23.14
CA PHE A 12 -1.28 12.37 -23.78
C PHE A 12 -2.41 11.49 -23.24
N VAL A 13 -3.20 10.93 -24.15
CA VAL A 13 -4.31 10.03 -23.80
C VAL A 13 -3.98 8.65 -24.36
N ILE A 14 -4.16 7.60 -23.55
CA ILE A 14 -3.98 6.22 -24.00
C ILE A 14 -4.98 5.89 -25.12
N ASP A 15 -4.58 5.05 -26.06
CA ASP A 15 -5.36 4.67 -27.24
C ASP A 15 -5.63 5.77 -28.28
N ASP A 16 -4.96 6.93 -28.16
CA ASP A 16 -4.95 7.94 -29.22
C ASP A 16 -4.03 7.51 -30.37
N ARG A 17 -4.65 6.97 -31.42
CA ARG A 17 -3.95 6.55 -32.65
C ARG A 17 -3.27 7.69 -33.39
N SER A 18 -3.74 8.92 -33.22
CA SER A 18 -3.24 10.07 -34.00
C SER A 18 -1.88 10.56 -33.50
N THR A 19 -1.64 10.45 -32.19
CA THR A 19 -0.45 10.97 -31.51
C THR A 19 0.51 9.88 -31.03
N SER A 20 0.04 8.64 -30.90
CA SER A 20 0.87 7.49 -30.51
C SER A 20 1.98 7.15 -31.50
N ASP A 21 3.14 6.83 -30.94
CA ASP A 21 4.35 6.38 -31.64
C ASP A 21 4.72 4.92 -31.30
N VAL A 22 4.06 4.31 -30.31
CA VAL A 22 4.25 2.93 -29.88
C VAL A 22 2.91 2.18 -29.91
N VAL A 23 2.94 0.90 -30.26
CA VAL A 23 1.85 -0.04 -29.99
C VAL A 23 2.35 -1.11 -29.03
N VAL A 24 1.67 -1.25 -27.90
CA VAL A 24 1.90 -2.34 -26.96
C VAL A 24 0.92 -3.46 -27.30
N ARG A 25 1.46 -4.64 -27.59
CA ARG A 25 0.67 -5.82 -27.89
C ARG A 25 0.78 -6.80 -26.73
N LEU A 26 -0.29 -6.92 -25.97
CA LEU A 26 -0.40 -7.88 -24.88
C LEU A 26 -0.92 -9.22 -25.42
N ARG A 27 -0.29 -10.34 -25.06
CA ARG A 27 -0.65 -11.67 -25.56
C ARG A 27 -0.56 -12.75 -24.48
N THR A 28 -1.50 -13.69 -24.51
CA THR A 28 -1.46 -14.91 -23.68
C THR A 28 -1.13 -16.14 -24.52
N GLN A 29 -0.75 -17.24 -23.87
CA GLN A 29 -0.46 -18.50 -24.56
C GLN A 29 -1.74 -19.13 -25.15
N GLU A 30 -2.87 -18.82 -24.54
CA GLU A 30 -4.23 -19.21 -24.91
C GLU A 30 -4.74 -18.44 -26.13
N GLY A 31 -4.01 -17.43 -26.58
CA GLY A 31 -4.28 -16.67 -27.81
C GLY A 31 -5.11 -15.41 -27.59
N ARG A 32 -5.39 -15.00 -26.34
CA ARG A 32 -5.96 -13.68 -26.07
C ARG A 32 -4.95 -12.61 -26.46
N GLU A 33 -5.41 -11.57 -27.13
CA GLU A 33 -4.56 -10.44 -27.50
C GLU A 33 -5.29 -9.10 -27.41
N GLU A 34 -4.54 -8.07 -27.01
CA GLU A 34 -5.01 -6.68 -26.97
C GLU A 34 -3.91 -5.75 -27.47
N TRP A 35 -4.32 -4.73 -28.21
CA TRP A 35 -3.44 -3.77 -28.86
C TRP A 35 -3.73 -2.39 -28.29
N MET A 36 -2.75 -1.80 -27.62
CA MET A 36 -2.88 -0.48 -27.01
C MET A 36 -1.99 0.51 -27.74
N TYR A 37 -2.54 1.68 -28.08
CA TYR A 37 -1.77 2.75 -28.72
C TYR A 37 -1.18 3.66 -27.64
N CYS A 38 0.14 3.73 -27.60
CA CYS A 38 0.88 4.33 -26.50
C CYS A 38 1.92 5.36 -26.98
N HIS A 39 2.46 6.10 -26.01
CA HIS A 39 3.46 7.14 -26.18
C HIS A 39 4.76 6.70 -25.53
N SER A 40 5.84 6.57 -26.30
CA SER A 40 7.16 6.17 -25.81
C SER A 40 7.62 7.05 -24.64
N VAL A 41 7.37 8.36 -24.72
CA VAL A 41 7.73 9.34 -23.67
C VAL A 41 7.13 9.01 -22.30
N ILE A 42 5.93 8.43 -22.26
CA ILE A 42 5.28 8.00 -21.01
C ILE A 42 5.85 6.64 -20.58
N LEU A 43 5.85 5.67 -21.50
CA LEU A 43 6.26 4.30 -21.20
C LEU A 43 7.70 4.24 -20.67
N VAL A 44 8.64 4.89 -21.37
CA VAL A 44 10.08 4.91 -21.03
C VAL A 44 10.33 5.63 -19.71
N LYS A 45 9.59 6.72 -19.44
CA LYS A 45 9.75 7.49 -18.20
C LYS A 45 9.28 6.71 -16.97
N SER A 46 8.21 5.92 -17.12
CA SER A 46 7.47 5.35 -15.99
C SER A 46 7.73 3.86 -15.75
N CYS A 47 8.32 3.16 -16.72
CA CYS A 47 8.50 1.70 -16.68
C CYS A 47 9.84 1.29 -17.30
N LYS A 48 10.69 0.64 -16.52
CA LYS A 48 12.01 0.20 -16.99
C LYS A 48 11.90 -0.87 -18.08
N TYR A 49 10.95 -1.80 -17.98
CA TYR A 49 10.74 -2.81 -19.04
C TYR A 49 10.53 -2.16 -20.41
N PHE A 50 9.69 -1.11 -20.50
CA PHE A 50 9.48 -0.40 -21.75
C PHE A 50 10.68 0.47 -22.15
N ALA A 51 11.37 1.08 -21.17
CA ALA A 51 12.61 1.81 -21.44
C ALA A 51 13.67 0.94 -22.12
N ASP A 52 13.87 -0.29 -21.62
CA ASP A 52 14.83 -1.23 -22.16
C ASP A 52 14.38 -1.74 -23.54
N ARG A 53 13.09 -2.08 -23.70
CA ARG A 53 12.50 -2.60 -24.96
C ARG A 53 12.39 -1.58 -26.08
N LEU A 54 12.30 -0.28 -25.76
CA LEU A 54 12.25 0.80 -26.73
C LEU A 54 13.61 1.48 -26.94
N SER A 55 14.66 0.99 -26.27
CA SER A 55 16.02 1.49 -26.45
C SER A 55 16.55 1.17 -27.85
N GLU A 56 17.52 1.96 -28.31
CA GLU A 56 18.19 1.76 -29.62
C GLU A 56 18.85 0.37 -29.76
N ASN A 57 19.18 -0.26 -28.62
CA ASN A 57 19.87 -1.54 -28.56
C ASN A 57 18.91 -2.74 -28.62
N TRP A 58 17.61 -2.52 -28.55
CA TRP A 58 16.61 -3.59 -28.63
C TRP A 58 16.07 -3.73 -30.06
N PRO A 59 15.97 -4.96 -30.62
CA PRO A 59 15.40 -5.17 -31.94
C PRO A 59 13.88 -4.98 -31.88
N THR A 60 13.45 -3.72 -31.91
CA THR A 60 12.04 -3.35 -31.90
C THR A 60 11.48 -3.45 -33.32
N CYS A 61 10.40 -4.21 -33.47
CA CYS A 61 9.71 -4.31 -34.76
C CYS A 61 8.97 -3.01 -35.04
N GLN A 62 9.11 -2.47 -36.24
CA GLN A 62 8.27 -1.37 -36.71
C GLN A 62 7.04 -1.93 -37.43
N ILE A 63 5.86 -1.42 -37.08
CA ILE A 63 4.57 -1.81 -37.67
C ILE A 63 3.99 -0.64 -38.49
N LEU A 64 2.74 -0.80 -38.94
CA LEU A 64 2.02 0.18 -39.76
C LEU A 64 2.18 1.62 -39.26
N GLY A 65 2.62 2.50 -40.17
CA GLY A 65 2.91 3.90 -39.87
C GLY A 65 4.24 4.14 -39.16
N SER A 66 5.21 3.22 -39.29
CA SER A 66 6.54 3.31 -38.68
C SER A 66 6.54 3.40 -37.16
N ARG A 67 5.48 2.90 -36.51
CA ARG A 67 5.38 2.85 -35.05
C ARG A 67 6.18 1.68 -34.51
N ASN A 68 6.81 1.88 -33.35
CA ASN A 68 7.45 0.80 -32.63
C ASN A 68 6.40 -0.15 -32.04
N CYS A 69 6.64 -1.46 -32.10
CA CYS A 69 5.77 -2.48 -31.52
C CYS A 69 6.51 -3.22 -30.41
N VAL A 70 5.91 -3.23 -29.21
CA VAL A 70 6.42 -3.98 -28.06
C VAL A 70 5.45 -5.11 -27.76
N ASP A 71 5.89 -6.33 -27.99
CA ASP A 71 5.16 -7.53 -27.59
C ASP A 71 5.41 -7.82 -26.10
N VAL A 72 4.31 -7.96 -25.35
CA VAL A 72 4.30 -8.32 -23.93
C VAL A 72 3.52 -9.62 -23.80
N ASN A 73 4.19 -10.66 -23.29
CA ASN A 73 3.56 -11.96 -23.05
C ASN A 73 3.24 -12.09 -21.56
N CYS A 74 2.04 -12.51 -21.23
CA CYS A 74 1.60 -12.75 -19.86
C CYS A 74 0.78 -14.05 -19.74
N GLN A 75 0.51 -14.46 -18.50
CA GLN A 75 -0.44 -15.54 -18.21
C GLN A 75 -1.87 -15.02 -18.35
N GLU A 76 -2.82 -15.89 -18.69
CA GLU A 76 -4.24 -15.51 -18.77
C GLU A 76 -4.78 -14.96 -17.44
N SER A 77 -4.30 -15.47 -16.31
CA SER A 77 -4.67 -14.98 -14.97
C SER A 77 -4.27 -13.52 -14.73
N ASP A 78 -3.23 -13.06 -15.40
CA ASP A 78 -2.61 -11.76 -15.11
C ASP A 78 -3.00 -10.71 -16.17
N PHE A 79 -3.68 -11.13 -17.24
CA PHE A 79 -3.92 -10.30 -18.42
C PHE A 79 -4.54 -8.95 -18.08
N ASP A 80 -5.61 -8.95 -17.29
CA ASP A 80 -6.32 -7.71 -16.94
C ASP A 80 -5.45 -6.80 -16.04
N TYR A 81 -4.55 -7.36 -15.23
CA TYR A 81 -3.59 -6.60 -14.45
C TYR A 81 -2.54 -5.91 -15.34
N TYR A 82 -2.05 -6.57 -16.39
CA TYR A 82 -1.17 -5.93 -17.39
C TYR A 82 -1.86 -4.77 -18.10
N VAL A 83 -3.12 -4.96 -18.52
CA VAL A 83 -3.92 -3.87 -19.13
C VAL A 83 -4.03 -2.69 -18.16
N ASN A 84 -4.34 -2.95 -16.89
CA ASN A 84 -4.46 -1.91 -15.87
C ASN A 84 -3.13 -1.20 -15.58
N VAL A 85 -2.01 -1.94 -15.48
CA VAL A 85 -0.68 -1.34 -15.29
C VAL A 85 -0.35 -0.39 -16.43
N ILE A 86 -0.58 -0.79 -17.69
CA ILE A 86 -0.29 0.06 -18.86
C ILE A 86 -1.17 1.31 -18.85
N ARG A 87 -2.45 1.19 -18.48
CA ARG A 87 -3.35 2.34 -18.29
C ARG A 87 -2.88 3.26 -17.16
N PHE A 88 -2.38 2.71 -16.05
CA PHE A 88 -1.90 3.50 -14.91
C PHE A 88 -0.64 4.30 -15.21
N LEU A 89 0.18 3.88 -16.18
CA LEU A 89 1.33 4.69 -16.62
C LEU A 89 0.92 6.09 -17.11
N TYR A 90 -0.33 6.26 -17.53
CA TYR A 90 -0.89 7.55 -17.99
C TYR A 90 -1.56 8.36 -16.88
N ILE A 91 -1.88 7.75 -15.74
CA ILE A 91 -2.68 8.37 -14.67
C ILE A 91 -1.80 8.78 -13.49
N VAL A 92 -0.85 7.91 -13.11
CA VAL A 92 -0.04 8.06 -11.88
C VAL A 92 0.99 9.21 -11.97
N ASP A 93 1.06 9.91 -13.11
CA ASP A 93 1.88 11.12 -13.28
C ASP A 93 1.19 12.41 -12.78
N ASP A 94 -0.13 12.44 -12.57
CA ASP A 94 -0.85 13.57 -11.98
C ASP A 94 -1.22 13.23 -10.50
N ASP A 95 -0.63 13.98 -9.56
CA ASP A 95 -0.49 13.75 -8.11
C ASP A 95 -1.79 13.62 -7.26
N GLY A 96 -2.80 12.80 -7.60
CA GLY A 96 -3.92 12.73 -6.64
C GLY A 96 -5.13 11.81 -6.78
N LEU A 97 -5.28 10.95 -7.78
CA LEU A 97 -6.50 10.13 -7.88
C LEU A 97 -6.16 8.67 -8.15
N VAL A 98 -5.80 7.96 -7.07
CA VAL A 98 -5.48 6.53 -7.11
C VAL A 98 -6.39 5.66 -6.25
N ASP A 99 -7.16 6.23 -5.31
CA ASP A 99 -7.88 5.40 -4.32
C ASP A 99 -8.98 4.53 -4.93
N ASP A 100 -9.73 5.06 -5.90
CA ASP A 100 -10.79 4.33 -6.61
C ASP A 100 -10.27 3.30 -7.64
N LEU A 101 -8.98 3.31 -7.97
CA LEU A 101 -8.41 2.50 -9.05
C LEU A 101 -8.08 1.06 -8.62
N TRP A 102 -7.90 0.83 -7.32
CA TRP A 102 -7.37 -0.44 -6.82
C TRP A 102 -8.43 -1.51 -6.62
N HIS A 103 -9.71 -1.15 -6.50
CA HIS A 103 -10.84 -2.09 -6.41
C HIS A 103 -10.65 -3.24 -5.39
N GLY A 104 -9.98 -2.98 -4.27
CA GLY A 104 -9.74 -3.95 -3.20
C GLY A 104 -8.33 -4.57 -3.20
N VAL A 105 -7.98 -5.22 -2.09
CA VAL A 105 -6.63 -5.76 -1.81
C VAL A 105 -6.21 -6.80 -2.86
N ARG A 106 -7.05 -7.78 -3.19
CA ARG A 106 -6.72 -8.79 -4.23
C ARG A 106 -6.39 -8.20 -5.59
N ASN A 107 -7.17 -7.22 -6.06
CA ASN A 107 -6.90 -6.58 -7.35
C ASN A 107 -5.62 -5.74 -7.28
N ASN A 108 -5.40 -5.02 -6.16
CA ASN A 108 -4.15 -4.33 -5.92
C ASN A 108 -2.93 -5.27 -5.95
N LEU A 109 -3.01 -6.45 -5.34
CA LEU A 109 -1.92 -7.43 -5.33
C LEU A 109 -1.56 -7.93 -6.73
N GLY A 110 -2.56 -8.22 -7.56
CA GLY A 110 -2.33 -8.58 -8.97
C GLY A 110 -1.63 -7.46 -9.75
N ILE A 111 -2.05 -6.21 -9.53
CA ILE A 111 -1.41 -5.04 -10.17
C ILE A 111 0.01 -4.82 -9.64
N LEU A 112 0.22 -4.94 -8.33
CA LEU A 112 1.53 -4.83 -7.69
C LEU A 112 2.50 -5.86 -8.26
N GLN A 113 2.07 -7.13 -8.39
CA GLN A 113 2.90 -8.19 -8.95
C GLN A 113 3.38 -7.86 -10.36
N VAL A 114 2.48 -7.39 -11.23
CA VAL A 114 2.84 -6.98 -12.60
C VAL A 114 3.70 -5.73 -12.62
N ALA A 115 3.41 -4.74 -11.77
CA ALA A 115 4.20 -3.52 -11.67
C ALA A 115 5.64 -3.77 -11.20
N VAL A 116 5.84 -4.73 -10.28
CA VAL A 116 7.16 -5.19 -9.86
C VAL A 116 7.87 -5.94 -10.98
N GLU A 117 7.15 -6.76 -11.75
CA GLU A 117 7.72 -7.49 -12.88
C GLU A 117 8.19 -6.57 -14.02
N LEU A 118 7.39 -5.56 -14.35
CA LEU A 118 7.70 -4.57 -15.38
C LEU A 118 8.61 -3.44 -14.87
N ASP A 119 8.92 -3.43 -13.58
CA ASP A 119 9.71 -2.42 -12.90
C ASP A 119 9.16 -0.99 -13.14
N CYS A 120 7.96 -0.79 -12.59
CA CYS A 120 7.16 0.44 -12.62
C CYS A 120 7.14 1.09 -11.22
N PRO A 121 8.21 1.77 -10.77
CA PRO A 121 8.39 2.16 -9.36
C PRO A 121 7.28 3.07 -8.80
N LYS A 122 6.70 3.94 -9.61
CA LYS A 122 5.59 4.80 -9.15
C LYS A 122 4.31 4.02 -8.87
N ILE A 123 3.99 3.04 -9.72
CA ILE A 123 2.81 2.18 -9.52
C ILE A 123 3.03 1.27 -8.31
N VAL A 124 4.25 0.74 -8.15
CA VAL A 124 4.62 -0.05 -6.96
C VAL A 124 4.45 0.77 -5.69
N ALA A 125 4.97 2.01 -5.64
CA ALA A 125 4.80 2.89 -4.49
C ALA A 125 3.32 3.17 -4.18
N ALA A 126 2.50 3.43 -5.21
CA ALA A 126 1.07 3.68 -5.02
C ALA A 126 0.31 2.42 -4.53
N CYS A 127 0.68 1.23 -5.02
CA CYS A 127 0.14 -0.03 -4.52
C CYS A 127 0.53 -0.27 -3.05
N VAL A 128 1.79 -0.01 -2.71
CA VAL A 128 2.31 -0.15 -1.35
C VAL A 128 1.57 0.76 -0.38
N SER A 129 1.39 2.04 -0.73
CA SER A 129 0.64 2.98 0.11
C SER A 129 -0.82 2.54 0.31
N TYR A 130 -1.46 1.99 -0.74
CA TYR A 130 -2.81 1.45 -0.61
C TYR A 130 -2.83 0.24 0.33
N LEU A 131 -1.93 -0.73 0.14
CA LEU A 131 -1.87 -1.91 0.99
C LEU A 131 -1.59 -1.52 2.44
N GLU A 132 -0.64 -0.62 2.69
CA GLU A 132 -0.30 -0.12 4.03
C GLU A 132 -1.53 0.45 4.76
N ALA A 133 -2.45 1.10 4.05
CA ALA A 133 -3.65 1.69 4.64
C ALA A 133 -4.83 0.71 4.86
N MET A 134 -4.78 -0.49 4.27
CA MET A 134 -5.91 -1.42 4.23
C MET A 134 -5.78 -2.60 5.20
N THR A 135 -6.89 -3.13 5.71
CA THR A 135 -6.90 -4.40 6.46
C THR A 135 -6.74 -5.58 5.49
N TRP A 136 -5.97 -6.60 5.87
CA TRP A 136 -5.73 -7.79 5.03
C TRP A 136 -6.25 -9.05 5.72
N GLU A 137 -6.74 -9.99 4.91
CA GLU A 137 -6.98 -11.36 5.34
C GLU A 137 -5.66 -12.17 5.36
N GLU A 138 -5.64 -13.29 6.10
CA GLU A 138 -4.47 -14.18 6.16
C GLU A 138 -4.03 -14.65 4.76
N SER A 139 -4.98 -14.96 3.87
CA SER A 139 -4.68 -15.33 2.48
C SER A 139 -4.03 -14.21 1.67
N GLU A 140 -4.33 -12.95 1.99
CA GLU A 140 -3.76 -11.79 1.31
C GLU A 140 -2.35 -11.49 1.84
N GLU A 141 -2.13 -11.67 3.15
CA GLU A 141 -0.82 -11.59 3.77
C GLU A 141 0.15 -12.62 3.15
N GLU A 142 -0.29 -13.86 2.93
CA GLU A 142 0.53 -14.88 2.26
C GLU A 142 0.95 -14.45 0.85
N GLU A 143 0.06 -13.81 0.08
CA GLU A 143 0.39 -13.29 -1.24
C GLU A 143 1.33 -12.08 -1.18
N ILE A 144 1.12 -11.17 -0.22
CA ILE A 144 2.05 -10.04 0.04
C ILE A 144 3.46 -10.56 0.26
N LEU A 145 3.61 -11.59 1.13
CA LEU A 145 4.91 -12.18 1.47
C LEU A 145 5.60 -12.84 0.26
N LYS A 146 4.85 -13.28 -0.76
CA LYS A 146 5.43 -13.80 -2.02
C LYS A 146 6.00 -12.68 -2.91
N ILE A 147 5.41 -11.49 -2.87
CA ILE A 147 5.80 -10.36 -3.74
C ILE A 147 6.95 -9.55 -3.13
N VAL A 148 6.91 -9.31 -1.81
CA VAL A 148 7.87 -8.47 -1.05
C VAL A 148 9.35 -8.72 -1.39
N PRO A 149 9.85 -9.96 -1.53
CA PRO A 149 11.27 -10.22 -1.82
C PRO A 149 11.78 -9.55 -3.10
N ARG A 150 10.88 -9.20 -4.04
CA ARG A 150 11.22 -8.58 -5.34
C ARG A 150 11.23 -7.04 -5.29
N MET A 151 10.82 -6.43 -4.18
CA MET A 151 10.55 -4.98 -4.10
C MET A 151 11.68 -4.16 -3.47
N GLY A 152 12.63 -4.80 -2.78
CA GLY A 152 13.70 -4.11 -2.06
C GLY A 152 13.15 -3.13 -1.01
N LEU A 153 13.68 -1.91 -0.97
CA LEU A 153 13.28 -0.88 0.00
C LEU A 153 11.82 -0.42 -0.15
N GLN A 154 11.20 -0.62 -1.32
CA GLN A 154 9.80 -0.22 -1.52
C GLN A 154 8.81 -1.06 -0.70
N ALA A 155 9.23 -2.21 -0.18
CA ALA A 155 8.40 -3.04 0.70
C ALA A 155 8.39 -2.58 2.17
N GLU A 156 9.26 -1.64 2.58
CA GLU A 156 9.40 -1.22 3.98
C GLU A 156 8.07 -0.81 4.65
N PRO A 157 7.16 -0.03 4.03
CA PRO A 157 5.92 0.37 4.68
C PRO A 157 5.00 -0.81 5.03
N ILE A 158 4.93 -1.81 4.13
CA ILE A 158 4.19 -3.05 4.37
C ILE A 158 4.89 -3.89 5.44
N LEU A 159 6.20 -4.06 5.33
CA LEU A 159 6.99 -4.85 6.29
C LEU A 159 6.93 -4.28 7.70
N ALA A 160 6.83 -2.96 7.85
CA ALA A 160 6.66 -2.30 9.14
C ALA A 160 5.40 -2.76 9.87
N ARG A 161 4.34 -3.16 9.15
CA ARG A 161 3.12 -3.72 9.75
C ARG A 161 3.29 -5.15 10.26
N LEU A 162 4.26 -5.88 9.71
CA LEU A 162 4.58 -7.26 10.08
C LEU A 162 5.72 -7.35 11.10
N GLN A 163 6.37 -6.23 11.41
CA GLN A 163 7.40 -6.17 12.44
C GLN A 163 6.79 -6.55 13.80
N PRO A 164 7.51 -7.33 14.63
CA PRO A 164 7.11 -7.54 16.02
C PRO A 164 6.89 -6.20 16.71
N VAL A 165 5.79 -6.09 17.44
CA VAL A 165 5.49 -4.88 18.20
C VAL A 165 6.53 -4.73 19.30
N ASP A 166 7.06 -3.51 19.48
CA ASP A 166 7.99 -3.20 20.59
C ASP A 166 7.27 -3.39 21.93
N GLU A 167 7.55 -4.51 22.60
CA GLU A 167 6.96 -4.86 23.90
C GLU A 167 7.16 -3.78 24.97
N ILE A 168 8.31 -3.08 24.94
CA ILE A 168 8.60 -2.00 25.89
C ILE A 168 7.71 -0.80 25.60
N ALA A 169 7.55 -0.44 24.33
CA ALA A 169 6.67 0.64 23.90
C ALA A 169 5.21 0.34 24.29
N VAL A 170 4.72 -0.87 23.99
CA VAL A 170 3.37 -1.30 24.35
C VAL A 170 3.17 -1.25 25.85
N ARG A 171 4.11 -1.79 26.63
CA ARG A 171 4.05 -1.74 28.10
C ARG A 171 4.01 -0.30 28.61
N ASN A 172 4.85 0.59 28.07
CA ASN A 172 4.90 1.98 28.51
C ASN A 172 3.60 2.74 28.19
N VAL A 173 2.97 2.46 27.04
CA VAL A 173 1.65 2.99 26.68
C VAL A 173 0.59 2.49 27.67
N PHE A 174 0.56 1.18 27.93
CA PHE A 174 -0.36 0.58 28.89
C PHE A 174 -0.22 1.19 30.30
N LEU A 175 1.01 1.28 30.82
CA LEU A 175 1.29 1.90 32.11
C LEU A 175 0.92 3.38 32.16
N SER A 176 1.08 4.10 31.05
CA SER A 176 0.69 5.51 30.97
C SER A 176 -0.82 5.68 31.00
N ALA A 177 -1.57 4.83 30.29
CA ALA A 177 -3.04 4.81 30.36
C ALA A 177 -3.52 4.48 31.77
N LEU A 178 -2.91 3.48 32.41
CA LEU A 178 -3.25 3.07 33.77
C LEU A 178 -2.99 4.20 34.80
N ARG A 179 -1.86 4.89 34.68
CA ARG A 179 -1.55 6.09 35.50
C ARG A 179 -2.52 7.23 35.23
N PHE A 180 -2.89 7.46 33.97
CA PHE A 180 -3.85 8.49 33.60
C PHE A 180 -5.21 8.24 34.26
N VAL A 181 -5.71 7.00 34.18
CA VAL A 181 -7.00 6.60 34.76
C VAL A 181 -6.98 6.56 36.30
N THR A 182 -5.85 6.23 36.91
CA THR A 182 -5.70 6.23 38.37
C THR A 182 -5.35 7.60 38.97
N SER A 183 -5.07 8.60 38.12
CA SER A 183 -4.85 9.99 38.54
C SER A 183 -6.14 10.80 38.64
N SER A 184 -6.02 12.06 39.07
CA SER A 184 -7.10 13.05 39.05
C SER A 184 -6.87 14.06 37.92
N PRO A 185 -7.12 13.68 36.63
CA PRO A 185 -6.95 14.60 35.52
C PRO A 185 -7.97 15.75 35.59
N PRO A 186 -7.73 16.87 34.89
CA PRO A 186 -8.68 17.97 34.81
C PRO A 186 -10.07 17.51 34.31
N LEU A 187 -11.13 18.15 34.79
CA LEU A 187 -12.52 17.80 34.43
C LEU A 187 -12.79 17.75 32.92
N ALA A 188 -12.07 18.58 32.14
CA ALA A 188 -12.16 18.59 30.68
C ALA A 188 -11.70 17.27 30.01
N MET A 189 -11.02 16.38 30.74
CA MET A 189 -10.51 15.10 30.25
C MET A 189 -11.30 13.90 30.81
N ASN A 190 -12.44 14.13 31.47
CA ASN A 190 -13.24 13.05 32.05
C ASN A 190 -13.70 12.02 31.00
N ASP A 191 -14.10 12.47 29.81
CA ASP A 191 -14.54 11.56 28.74
C ASP A 191 -13.38 10.66 28.27
N LEU A 192 -12.19 11.23 28.12
CA LEU A 192 -10.99 10.47 27.78
C LEU A 192 -10.59 9.50 28.89
N LYS A 193 -10.77 9.90 30.15
CA LYS A 193 -10.53 9.03 31.32
C LYS A 193 -11.48 7.84 31.32
N SER A 194 -12.77 8.06 31.09
CA SER A 194 -13.77 7.00 30.99
C SER A 194 -13.46 6.05 29.84
N SER A 195 -13.14 6.57 28.65
CA SER A 195 -12.77 5.74 27.50
C SER A 195 -11.50 4.94 27.74
N ALA A 196 -10.46 5.53 28.34
CA ALA A 196 -9.25 4.81 28.70
C ALA A 196 -9.50 3.73 29.77
N GLN A 197 -10.40 3.97 30.73
CA GLN A 197 -10.81 2.96 31.71
C GLN A 197 -11.49 1.76 31.04
N GLU A 198 -12.44 2.00 30.14
CA GLU A 198 -13.14 0.94 29.41
C GLU A 198 -12.18 0.08 28.57
N GLN A 199 -11.23 0.73 27.87
CA GLN A 199 -10.21 0.02 27.09
C GLN A 199 -9.28 -0.82 27.98
N LEU A 200 -8.85 -0.29 29.13
CA LEU A 200 -8.05 -1.05 30.09
C LEU A 200 -8.82 -2.22 30.68
N ASP A 201 -10.10 -2.06 31.00
CA ASP A 201 -10.93 -3.14 31.53
C ASP A 201 -11.14 -4.25 30.48
N TYR A 202 -11.32 -3.89 29.21
CA TYR A 202 -11.36 -4.85 28.10
C TYR A 202 -10.02 -5.58 27.89
N MET A 203 -8.89 -4.88 28.00
CA MET A 203 -7.57 -5.51 27.90
C MET A 203 -7.23 -6.42 29.09
N LEU A 204 -7.89 -6.23 30.22
CA LEU A 204 -7.65 -6.94 31.48
C LEU A 204 -8.72 -7.97 31.83
N SER A 205 -9.80 -8.08 31.05
CA SER A 205 -10.83 -9.10 31.24
C SER A 205 -10.26 -10.49 30.95
N GLU A 206 -10.52 -11.44 31.83
CA GLU A 206 -10.00 -12.82 31.79
C GLU A 206 -10.76 -13.71 30.79
N ASP A 207 -10.83 -13.32 29.52
CA ASP A 207 -11.29 -14.22 28.46
C ASP A 207 -10.14 -15.11 27.97
N ASP A 208 -10.42 -16.36 27.57
CA ASP A 208 -9.40 -17.37 27.24
C ASP A 208 -8.51 -17.02 26.00
N ASP A 209 -8.85 -15.96 25.26
CA ASP A 209 -8.12 -15.45 24.08
C ASP A 209 -7.33 -14.14 24.37
N VAL A 210 -6.92 -13.94 25.62
CA VAL A 210 -6.30 -12.68 26.09
C VAL A 210 -4.93 -12.35 25.44
N PRO A 211 -4.68 -11.06 25.08
CA PRO A 211 -3.43 -10.59 24.49
C PRO A 211 -2.17 -10.78 25.33
N LEU A 212 -1.02 -10.88 24.64
CA LEU A 212 0.38 -11.01 25.10
C LEU A 212 0.79 -10.18 26.35
N LEU A 213 0.03 -9.16 26.74
CA LEU A 213 0.29 -8.29 27.89
C LEU A 213 -0.04 -8.94 29.25
N ILE A 214 -0.94 -9.93 29.32
CA ILE A 214 -1.23 -10.63 30.59
C ILE A 214 -0.14 -11.66 30.92
N ALA A 215 0.82 -11.92 30.04
CA ALA A 215 1.98 -12.76 30.38
C ALA A 215 3.07 -12.04 31.20
N ASP A 216 3.08 -10.69 31.23
CA ASP A 216 4.10 -9.93 31.97
C ASP A 216 3.75 -9.86 33.47
N ASP A 217 4.53 -10.58 34.29
CA ASP A 217 4.40 -10.62 35.75
C ASP A 217 4.48 -9.23 36.41
N LYS A 218 5.18 -8.27 35.78
CA LYS A 218 5.28 -6.89 36.26
C LYS A 218 3.99 -6.12 36.01
N ILE A 219 3.32 -6.33 34.87
CA ILE A 219 2.00 -5.75 34.59
C ILE A 219 0.96 -6.32 35.56
N LYS A 220 1.00 -7.64 35.85
CA LYS A 220 0.16 -8.25 36.90
C LYS A 220 0.41 -7.67 38.28
N LEU A 221 1.67 -7.38 38.62
CA LEU A 221 2.02 -6.82 39.92
C LEU A 221 1.55 -5.37 40.04
N GLU A 222 1.77 -4.55 39.02
CA GLU A 222 1.37 -3.13 39.02
C GLU A 222 -0.16 -2.99 38.99
N ASN A 223 -0.88 -3.84 38.22
CA ASN A 223 -2.34 -3.95 38.29
C ASN A 223 -2.84 -4.37 39.67
N ARG A 224 -2.20 -5.34 40.33
CA ARG A 224 -2.60 -5.74 41.69
C ARG A 224 -2.39 -4.62 42.70
N ILE A 225 -1.27 -3.89 42.62
CA ILE A 225 -0.98 -2.74 43.48
C ILE A 225 -2.04 -1.65 43.26
N LEU A 226 -2.43 -1.38 42.01
CA LEU A 226 -3.39 -0.33 41.69
C LEU A 226 -4.83 -0.73 42.00
N LYS A 227 -5.24 -1.98 41.76
CA LYS A 227 -6.54 -2.51 42.24
C LYS A 227 -6.66 -2.44 43.77
N GLN A 228 -5.57 -2.72 44.51
CA GLN A 228 -5.52 -2.53 45.95
C GLN A 228 -5.57 -1.05 46.36
N GLY A 229 -4.99 -0.15 45.57
CA GLY A 229 -5.07 1.30 45.77
C GLY A 229 -6.48 1.85 45.52
N MET A 230 -7.16 1.39 44.46
CA MET A 230 -8.54 1.77 44.15
C MET A 230 -9.52 1.28 45.23
N SER A 231 -9.36 0.07 45.75
CA SER A 231 -10.19 -0.44 46.86
C SER A 231 -10.06 0.41 48.14
N ARG A 232 -8.95 1.12 48.34
CA ARG A 232 -8.74 2.02 49.50
C ARG A 232 -9.29 3.44 49.28
N CYS A 233 -9.62 3.81 48.05
CA CYS A 233 -10.27 5.09 47.73
C CYS A 233 -11.81 5.00 47.76
N PHE A 234 -12.37 3.79 47.93
CA PHE A 234 -13.82 3.55 47.97
C PHE A 234 -14.35 3.05 49.32
N ASP A 235 -13.56 3.14 50.41
CA ASP A 235 -14.14 3.03 51.74
C ASP A 235 -14.86 4.34 52.08
N PRO A 236 -16.21 4.34 52.24
CA PRO A 236 -16.93 5.51 52.70
C PRO A 236 -16.59 5.74 54.17
N ILE A 237 -16.21 6.96 54.53
CA ILE A 237 -16.35 7.45 55.91
C ILE A 237 -17.84 7.69 56.17
#